data_AF-A0A137P6T5-F1
#
_entry.id   AF-A0A137P6T5-F1
#
_cell.length_a   1.000
_cell.length_b   1.000
_cell.length_c   1.000
_cell.angle_alpha   90.00
_cell.angle_beta   90.00
_cell.angle_gamma   90.00
#
_symmetry.space_group_name_H-M   'P 1'
#
loop_
_entity.id
_entity.type
_entity.pdbx_description
1 polymer ?
#
loop_
_entity_poly.entity_id
_entity_poly.type
_entity_poly.pdbx_seq_one_letter_code
_entity_poly.pdbx_strand_id
1 'polypeptide(L)'
;MKLEAIEKNDTNLLISIKKQSIKLIIQLTAIFILFNVNYMPSYIAWILKLTIGYKRTPIIDAVIFVIIELSLAIDPIITVTFQPELNHELSFLIIKLKLKIKSFIYKLTQNN
;
A
#
# COMPACT_ATOMS: atom_id res chain seq x y z
N MET A 1 23.95 5.38 -6.99
CA MET A 1 22.96 5.85 -7.99
C MET A 1 23.06 7.32 -8.35
N LYS A 2 22.77 8.29 -7.45
CA LYS A 2 22.82 9.72 -7.84
C LYS A 2 24.24 10.21 -8.18
N LEU A 3 25.25 9.79 -7.41
CA LEU A 3 26.66 10.12 -7.66
C LEU A 3 27.16 9.49 -8.98
N GLU A 4 26.86 8.21 -9.20
CA GLU A 4 27.18 7.50 -10.46
C GLU A 4 26.52 8.13 -11.69
N ALA A 5 25.29 8.66 -11.55
CA ALA A 5 24.59 9.35 -12.64
C ALA A 5 25.28 10.68 -13.02
N ILE A 6 25.81 11.39 -12.02
CA ILE A 6 26.57 12.63 -12.22
C ILE A 6 27.92 12.31 -12.87
N GLU A 7 28.62 11.29 -12.38
CA GLU A 7 29.90 10.84 -12.95
C GLU A 7 29.77 10.37 -14.40
N LYS A 8 28.64 9.77 -14.77
CA LYS A 8 28.36 9.29 -16.14
C LYS A 8 27.64 10.30 -17.04
N ASN A 9 27.35 11.52 -16.55
CA ASN A 9 26.52 12.51 -17.25
C ASN A 9 25.15 11.97 -17.73
N ASP A 10 24.59 10.98 -17.02
CA ASP A 10 23.33 10.35 -17.37
C ASP A 10 22.16 11.19 -16.82
N THR A 11 21.72 12.14 -17.64
CA THR A 11 20.62 13.05 -17.32
C THR A 11 19.28 12.33 -17.21
N ASN A 12 19.08 11.23 -17.94
CA ASN A 12 17.85 10.43 -17.89
C ASN A 12 17.71 9.69 -16.56
N LEU A 13 18.80 9.15 -16.05
CA LEU A 13 18.83 8.50 -14.73
C LEU A 13 18.53 9.51 -13.61
N LEU A 14 19.10 10.71 -13.69
CA LEU A 14 18.83 11.81 -12.75
C LEU A 14 17.34 12.23 -12.72
N ILE A 15 16.70 12.34 -13.89
CA ILE A 15 15.27 12.63 -14.00
C ILE A 15 14.43 11.51 -13.38
N SER A 16 14.80 10.26 -13.63
CA SER A 16 14.11 9.09 -13.11
C SER A 16 14.16 9.02 -11.58
N ILE A 17 15.33 9.27 -10.99
CA ILE A 17 15.52 9.37 -9.53
C ILE A 17 14.63 10.47 -8.93
N LYS A 18 14.58 11.66 -9.55
CA LYS A 18 13.71 12.75 -9.06
C LYS A 18 12.24 12.37 -9.12
N LYS A 19 11.78 11.78 -10.23
CA LYS A 19 10.38 11.31 -10.36
C LYS A 19 10.05 10.27 -9.28
N GLN A 20 10.97 9.36 -9.01
CA GLN A 20 10.79 8.34 -7.97
C GLN A 20 10.73 8.96 -6.57
N SER A 21 11.60 9.92 -6.25
CA SER A 21 11.52 10.62 -4.96
C SER A 21 10.19 11.35 -4.76
N ILE A 22 9.62 11.95 -5.81
CA ILE A 22 8.31 12.60 -5.72
C ILE A 22 7.21 11.56 -5.47
N LYS A 23 7.24 10.41 -6.15
CA LYS A 23 6.28 9.32 -5.92
C LYS A 23 6.31 8.84 -4.46
N LEU A 24 7.49 8.68 -3.87
CA LEU A 24 7.64 8.28 -2.47
C LEU A 24 7.10 9.35 -1.50
N ILE A 25 7.32 10.64 -1.79
CA ILE A 25 6.75 11.73 -0.99
C ILE A 25 5.21 11.70 -1.05
N ILE A 26 4.64 11.51 -2.24
CA ILE A 26 3.19 11.40 -2.43
C ILE A 26 2.65 10.18 -1.66
N GLN A 27 3.33 9.04 -1.74
CA GLN A 27 2.96 7.83 -1.00
C GLN A 27 2.90 8.07 0.50
N LEU A 28 3.98 8.60 1.08
CA LEU A 28 4.06 8.92 2.51
C LEU A 28 2.96 9.88 2.94
N THR A 29 2.70 10.92 2.13
CA THR A 29 1.64 11.88 2.38
C THR A 29 0.27 11.22 2.35
N ALA A 30 0.01 10.36 1.36
CA ALA A 30 -1.26 9.63 1.24
C ALA A 30 -1.49 8.69 2.42
N ILE A 31 -0.49 7.90 2.83
CA ILE A 31 -0.57 7.00 3.98
C ILE A 31 -0.78 7.81 5.26
N PHE A 32 -0.05 8.90 5.45
CA PHE A 32 -0.20 9.76 6.61
C PHE A 32 -1.64 10.29 6.73
N ILE A 33 -2.21 10.79 5.64
CA ILE A 33 -3.60 11.27 5.62
C ILE A 33 -4.56 10.11 5.88
N LEU A 34 -4.41 8.98 5.18
CA LEU A 34 -5.27 7.81 5.29
C LEU A 34 -5.38 7.36 6.75
N PHE A 35 -4.25 7.10 7.41
CA PHE A 35 -4.26 6.61 8.78
C PHE A 35 -4.71 7.67 9.78
N ASN A 36 -4.24 8.92 9.68
CA ASN A 36 -4.63 9.93 10.66
C ASN A 36 -6.12 10.27 10.56
N VAL A 37 -6.66 10.49 9.36
CA VAL A 37 -8.07 10.84 9.19
C VAL A 37 -8.99 9.68 9.60
N ASN A 38 -8.63 8.45 9.23
CA ASN A 38 -9.49 7.29 9.47
C ASN A 38 -9.43 6.78 10.90
N TYR A 39 -8.30 6.92 11.60
CA TYR A 39 -8.16 6.49 13.00
C TYR A 39 -8.53 7.57 14.00
N MET A 40 -8.51 8.85 13.60
CA MET A 40 -8.85 9.98 14.48
C MET A 40 -10.22 9.84 15.18
N PRO A 41 -11.33 9.44 14.50
CA PRO A 41 -12.60 9.20 15.17
C PRO A 41 -12.51 8.18 16.30
N SER A 42 -11.71 7.12 16.11
CA SER A 42 -11.47 6.11 17.14
C SER A 42 -10.76 6.72 18.35
N TYR A 43 -9.65 7.42 18.11
CA TYR A 43 -8.86 8.04 19.18
C TYR A 43 -9.65 9.09 19.96
N ILE A 44 -10.36 9.99 19.27
CA ILE A 44 -11.22 10.99 19.90
C ILE A 44 -12.26 10.30 20.78
N ALA A 45 -12.93 9.27 20.25
CA ALA A 45 -13.98 8.59 21.00
C ALA A 45 -13.43 7.84 22.24
N TRP A 46 -12.21 7.29 22.18
CA TRP A 46 -11.52 6.73 23.34
C TRP A 46 -11.22 7.80 24.40
N ILE A 47 -10.71 8.96 24.00
CA ILE A 47 -10.45 10.07 24.91
C ILE A 47 -11.75 10.53 25.58
N LEU A 48 -12.82 10.76 24.80
CA LEU A 48 -14.12 11.18 25.34
C LEU A 48 -14.73 10.13 26.30
N LYS A 49 -14.52 8.84 26.03
CA LYS A 49 -14.96 7.77 26.93
C LYS A 49 -14.27 7.87 28.29
N LEU A 50 -12.97 8.18 28.31
CA LEU A 50 -12.19 8.32 29.53
C LEU A 50 -12.49 9.61 30.29
N THR A 51 -12.71 10.73 29.58
CA THR A 51 -12.85 12.05 30.23
C THR A 51 -14.27 12.35 30.70
N ILE A 52 -15.29 12.02 29.90
CA ILE A 52 -16.69 12.39 30.17
C ILE A 52 -17.65 11.19 30.17
N GLY A 53 -17.13 9.97 30.12
CA GLY A 53 -17.96 8.76 30.08
C GLY A 53 -18.76 8.60 28.80
N TYR A 54 -18.28 9.16 27.68
CA TYR A 54 -18.94 9.04 26.38
C TYR A 54 -19.17 7.57 26.00
N LYS A 55 -20.42 7.24 25.66
CA LYS A 55 -20.81 5.91 25.20
C LYS A 55 -21.00 5.93 23.69
N ARG A 56 -20.15 5.17 22.99
CA ARG A 56 -20.29 4.96 21.55
C ARG A 56 -21.52 4.09 21.26
N THR A 57 -22.23 4.40 20.19
CA THR A 57 -23.32 3.55 19.72
C THR A 57 -22.73 2.38 18.92
N PRO A 58 -23.42 1.21 18.88
CA PRO A 58 -22.97 0.08 18.07
C PRO A 58 -22.78 0.43 16.59
N ILE A 59 -23.56 1.37 16.06
CA ILE A 59 -23.45 1.85 14.68
C ILE A 59 -22.12 2.59 14.46
N ILE A 60 -21.76 3.50 15.37
CA ILE A 60 -20.48 4.24 15.28
C ILE A 60 -19.30 3.28 15.39
N ASP A 61 -19.41 2.24 16.23
CA ASP A 61 -18.39 1.20 16.36
C ASP A 61 -18.20 0.40 15.07
N ALA A 62 -19.29 -0.02 14.44
CA ALA A 62 -19.24 -0.72 13.17
C ALA A 62 -18.61 0.15 12.07
N VAL A 63 -18.99 1.43 11.97
CA VAL A 63 -18.44 2.35 10.97
C VAL A 63 -16.94 2.54 11.16
N ILE A 64 -16.49 2.81 12.39
CA ILE A 64 -15.07 3.00 12.69
C ILE A 64 -14.26 1.73 12.42
N PHE A 65 -14.80 0.56 12.77
CA PHE A 65 -14.17 -0.71 12.46
C PHE A 65 -13.98 -0.91 10.96
N VAL A 66 -15.02 -0.69 10.16
CA VAL A 66 -14.96 -0.80 8.69
C VAL A 66 -13.95 0.18 8.10
N ILE A 67 -13.91 1.41 8.58
CA ILE A 67 -12.97 2.44 8.12
C ILE A 67 -11.51 2.03 8.40
N ILE A 68 -11.25 1.46 9.58
CA ILE A 68 -9.93 0.96 9.97
C ILE A 68 -9.50 -0.21 9.07
N GLU A 69 -10.36 -1.21 8.91
CA GLU A 69 -10.08 -2.38 8.05
C GLU A 69 -9.85 -1.98 6.60
N LEU A 70 -10.66 -1.05 6.08
CA LEU A 70 -10.48 -0.52 4.73
C LEU A 70 -9.14 0.20 4.57
N SER A 71 -8.70 0.94 5.60
CA SER A 71 -7.39 1.61 5.58
C SER A 71 -6.24 0.62 5.48
N LEU A 72 -6.32 -0.48 6.25
CA LEU A 72 -5.33 -1.57 6.21
C LEU A 72 -5.30 -2.28 4.85
N ALA A 73 -6.47 -2.46 4.21
CA ALA A 73 -6.56 -3.06 2.89
C ALA A 73 -6.01 -2.14 1.77
N ILE A 74 -6.18 -0.83 1.90
CA ILE A 74 -5.72 0.17 0.92
C ILE A 74 -4.20 0.38 0.99
N ASP A 75 -3.58 0.27 2.17
CA ASP A 75 -2.15 0.56 2.35
C ASP A 75 -1.21 -0.24 1.43
N PRO A 76 -1.34 -1.57 1.28
CA PRO A 76 -0.57 -2.33 0.30
C PRO A 76 -0.80 -1.88 -1.15
N ILE A 77 -2.01 -1.43 -1.50
CA ILE A 77 -2.35 -0.95 -2.85
C ILE A 77 -1.59 0.34 -3.14
N ILE A 78 -1.62 1.29 -2.21
CA ILE A 78 -0.86 2.55 -2.30
C ILE A 78 0.63 2.21 -2.42
N THR A 79 1.13 1.33 -1.56
CA THR A 79 2.53 0.95 -1.51
C THR A 79 3.02 0.35 -2.83
N VAL A 80 2.33 -0.64 -3.39
CA VAL A 80 2.68 -1.24 -4.70
C VAL A 80 2.56 -0.22 -5.84
N THR A 81 1.60 0.70 -5.78
CA THR A 81 1.38 1.69 -6.85
C THR A 81 2.53 2.71 -6.94
N PHE A 82 3.02 3.18 -5.78
CA PHE A 82 4.00 4.25 -5.73
C PHE A 82 5.45 3.75 -5.59
N GLN A 83 5.66 2.51 -5.15
CA GLN A 83 6.99 1.89 -5.04
C GLN A 83 7.25 0.96 -6.24
N PRO A 84 8.01 1.40 -7.25
CA PRO A 84 8.23 0.63 -8.47
C PRO A 84 8.95 -0.69 -8.23
N GLU A 85 9.85 -0.77 -7.24
CA GLU A 85 10.53 -2.00 -6.84
C GLU A 85 9.53 -3.11 -6.48
N LEU A 86 8.59 -2.78 -5.59
CA LEU A 86 7.55 -3.72 -5.16
C LEU A 86 6.59 -4.08 -6.29
N ASN A 87 6.27 -3.14 -7.17
CA ASN A 87 5.44 -3.42 -8.34
C ASN A 87 6.09 -4.46 -9.28
N HIS A 88 7.39 -4.32 -9.52
CA HIS A 88 8.14 -5.27 -10.34
C HIS A 88 8.24 -6.65 -9.68
N GLU A 89 8.52 -6.70 -8.38
CA GLU A 89 8.53 -7.95 -7.61
C GLU A 89 7.18 -8.65 -7.63
N LEU A 90 6.08 -7.91 -7.40
CA LEU A 90 4.73 -8.46 -7.44
C LEU A 90 4.37 -8.99 -8.82
N SER A 91 4.70 -8.23 -9.87
CA SER A 91 4.47 -8.65 -11.26
C SER A 91 5.20 -9.96 -11.58
N PHE A 92 6.45 -10.09 -11.15
CA PHE A 92 7.22 -11.33 -11.28
C PHE A 92 6.55 -12.49 -10.54
N LEU A 93 6.10 -12.26 -9.30
CA LEU A 93 5.40 -13.24 -8.48
C LEU A 93 4.11 -13.73 -9.16
N ILE A 94 3.31 -12.80 -9.71
CA ILE A 94 2.08 -13.09 -10.44
C ILE A 94 2.37 -13.93 -11.69
N ILE A 95 3.40 -13.57 -12.48
CA ILE A 95 3.78 -14.33 -13.68
C ILE A 95 4.21 -15.75 -13.29
N LYS A 96 5.05 -15.88 -12.27
CA LYS A 96 5.51 -17.18 -11.75
C LYS A 96 4.34 -18.05 -11.28
N LEU A 97 3.36 -17.45 -10.58
CA LEU A 97 2.15 -18.14 -10.14
C LEU A 97 1.30 -18.60 -11.34
N LYS A 98 1.07 -17.73 -12.32
CA LYS A 98 0.33 -18.07 -13.56
C LYS A 98 0.97 -19.24 -14.30
N LEU A 99 2.31 -19.25 -14.42
CA LEU A 99 3.04 -20.34 -15.06
C LEU A 99 2.90 -21.65 -14.29
N LYS A 100 2.98 -21.61 -12.94
CA LYS A 100 2.75 -22.79 -12.10
C LYS A 100 1.34 -23.35 -12.26
N ILE A 101 0.32 -22.49 -12.24
CA ILE A 101 -1.09 -22.90 -12.43
C ILE A 101 -1.28 -23.51 -13.82
N LYS A 102 -0.74 -22.87 -14.87
CA LYS A 102 -0.82 -23.39 -16.24
C LYS A 102 -0.15 -24.76 -16.36
N SER A 103 1.04 -24.93 -15.78
CA SER A 103 1.74 -26.22 -15.76
C SER A 103 0.97 -27.29 -14.99
N PHE A 104 0.36 -26.93 -13.87
CA PHE A 104 -0.47 -27.84 -13.07
C PHE A 104 -1.69 -28.33 -13.87
N ILE A 105 -2.44 -27.40 -14.50
CA ILE A 105 -3.59 -27.74 -15.36
C ILE A 105 -3.14 -28.64 -16.51
N TYR A 106 -2.06 -28.29 -17.20
CA TYR A 106 -1.52 -29.09 -18.31
C TYR A 106 -1.23 -30.54 -17.90
N LYS A 107 -0.59 -30.74 -16.75
CA LYS A 107 -0.30 -32.07 -16.21
C LYS A 107 -1.56 -32.86 -15.86
N LEU A 108 -2.59 -32.21 -15.32
CA LEU A 108 -3.87 -32.86 -15.03
C LEU A 108 -4.58 -33.33 -16.30
N THR A 109 -4.53 -32.53 -17.37
CA THR A 109 -5.18 -32.86 -18.64
C THR A 109 -4.43 -33.91 -19.47
N GLN A 110 -3.14 -34.13 -19.23
CA GLN A 110 -2.33 -35.09 -19.98
C GLN A 110 -2.24 -36.48 -19.31
N ASN A 111 -2.62 -36.58 -18.03
CA ASN A 111 -2.71 -37.83 -17.27
C ASN A 111 -4.11 -38.49 -17.32
N ASN A 112 -5.04 -37.94 -18.11
CA ASN A 112 -6.32 -38.53 -18.49
C ASN A 112 -6.28 -38.92 -19.97
#